data_AF-A0A7V5VK09-F1
#
_entry.id   AF-A0A7V5VK09-F1
#
_cell.length_a   1.000
_cell.length_b   1.000
_cell.length_c   1.000
_cell.angle_alpha   90.00
_cell.angle_beta   90.00
_cell.angle_gamma   90.00
#
_symmetry.space_group_name_H-M   'P 1'
#
loop_
_entity.id
_entity.type
_entity.pdbx_description
1 polymer ?
#
loop_
_entity_poly.entity_id
_entity_poly.type
_entity_poly.pdbx_seq_one_letter_code
_entity_poly.pdbx_strand_id
1 'polypeptide(L)'
;MRKLITFLGKGKYDETTYRWDKLEYTTRYFAEAVANWLRPDCVYVLLTPEAEADEKKHWPNLKERLEARRFAIVPIRIPGGQDASELWQIFQAIERQVVKEGDELIFDITHGYRSLPILFLLVVAYLRQIRGVQLLHILYGAYDARDMEKNISPVYEITPLVSLLDWLTAAKIFMTTGDGRELAGLIRTISNLPQQQEGLATPFEELSTLLMLNRVPNIPSAARHFTHAVEATAAVELPVQARPLTSILQHISKTYENISKPDDAESEMHLVAWYYDKGHMLQAATLAGEFLVNLVIRATKPDRLSREHARSAVSRTIERFLTGKKPTNEQDKDLEDVRAFLEKFANDHEEAYEKYKSAWSELRDIRNDLAHCGYREKVAKPDEISEKLKTHIDNLSAILDAVRSIRV
;
A
#
# COMPACT_ATOMS: atom_id res chain seq x y z
N MET A 1 17.34 -13.47 -18.12
CA MET A 1 17.25 -14.62 -19.05
C MET A 1 15.82 -15.13 -19.03
N ARG A 2 15.27 -15.60 -20.14
CA ARG A 2 13.90 -16.13 -20.21
C ARG A 2 13.85 -17.60 -19.84
N LYS A 3 13.07 -17.95 -18.81
CA LYS A 3 13.01 -19.29 -18.24
C LYS A 3 11.59 -19.82 -18.24
N LEU A 4 11.40 -21.03 -18.75
CA LEU A 4 10.17 -21.79 -18.56
C LEU A 4 10.35 -22.72 -17.35
N ILE A 5 9.44 -22.64 -16.38
CA ILE A 5 9.40 -23.49 -15.20
C ILE A 5 8.14 -24.35 -15.30
N THR A 6 8.29 -25.66 -15.39
CA THR A 6 7.19 -26.62 -15.59
C THR A 6 7.31 -27.80 -14.65
N PHE A 7 6.17 -28.35 -14.23
CA PHE A 7 6.09 -29.62 -13.52
C PHE A 7 5.86 -30.77 -14.49
N LEU A 8 6.49 -31.91 -14.22
CA LEU A 8 6.12 -33.17 -14.87
C LEU A 8 5.57 -34.14 -13.83
N GLY A 9 4.39 -34.70 -14.10
CA GLY A 9 3.72 -35.67 -13.24
C GLY A 9 3.67 -37.07 -13.86
N LYS A 10 3.01 -37.99 -13.16
CA LYS A 10 2.74 -39.38 -13.59
C LYS A 10 1.38 -39.59 -14.29
N GLY A 11 0.73 -38.48 -14.65
CA GLY A 11 -0.61 -38.48 -15.21
C GLY A 11 -0.72 -39.28 -16.51
N LYS A 12 -1.93 -39.31 -17.09
CA LYS A 12 -2.09 -39.83 -18.44
C LYS A 12 -1.75 -38.71 -19.43
N TYR A 13 -0.75 -38.94 -20.28
CA TYR A 13 -0.34 -38.01 -21.34
C TYR A 13 -0.78 -38.56 -22.69
N ASP A 14 -1.96 -38.13 -23.12
CA ASP A 14 -2.46 -38.39 -24.47
C ASP A 14 -2.23 -37.17 -25.35
N GLU A 15 -2.11 -37.38 -26.66
CA GLU A 15 -1.90 -36.30 -27.60
C GLU A 15 -3.14 -35.44 -27.78
N THR A 16 -2.96 -34.12 -27.78
CA THR A 16 -4.01 -33.12 -28.02
C THR A 16 -3.42 -31.92 -28.74
N THR A 17 -4.26 -31.10 -29.36
CA THR A 17 -3.87 -29.77 -29.82
C THR A 17 -4.14 -28.76 -28.73
N TYR A 18 -3.09 -28.25 -28.08
CA TYR A 18 -3.23 -27.12 -27.16
C TYR A 18 -3.46 -25.84 -27.96
N ARG A 19 -4.45 -25.05 -27.55
CA ARG A 19 -4.77 -23.75 -28.16
C ARG A 19 -4.67 -22.63 -27.14
N TRP A 20 -3.79 -21.67 -27.40
CA TRP A 20 -3.65 -20.42 -26.65
C TRP A 20 -3.87 -19.24 -27.59
N ASP A 21 -5.01 -18.55 -27.44
CA ASP A 21 -5.48 -17.55 -28.40
C ASP A 21 -5.48 -18.10 -29.84
N LYS A 22 -4.64 -17.57 -30.74
CA LYS A 22 -4.49 -18.02 -32.13
C LYS A 22 -3.37 -19.04 -32.33
N LEU A 23 -2.62 -19.36 -31.27
CA LEU A 23 -1.51 -20.29 -31.31
C LEU A 23 -2.02 -21.70 -31.05
N GLU A 24 -1.63 -22.63 -31.91
CA GLU A 24 -1.95 -24.04 -31.76
C GLU A 24 -0.67 -24.87 -31.79
N TYR A 25 -0.68 -25.97 -31.04
CA TYR A 25 0.42 -26.92 -31.05
C TYR A 25 -0.03 -28.31 -30.60
N THR A 26 0.17 -29.30 -31.47
CA THR A 26 -0.18 -30.70 -31.19
C THR A 26 0.96 -31.41 -30.47
N THR A 27 0.71 -31.82 -29.24
CA THR A 27 1.63 -32.61 -28.42
C THR A 27 0.87 -33.26 -27.27
N ARG A 28 1.51 -34.24 -26.63
CA ARG A 28 1.06 -34.74 -25.33
C ARG A 28 1.62 -33.96 -24.14
N TYR A 29 2.68 -33.15 -24.33
CA TYR A 29 3.34 -32.42 -23.24
C TYR A 29 3.14 -30.93 -23.39
N PHE A 30 2.36 -30.33 -22.49
CA PHE A 30 2.09 -28.89 -22.58
C PHE A 30 3.35 -28.02 -22.51
N ALA A 31 4.35 -28.40 -21.70
CA ALA A 31 5.67 -27.76 -21.68
C ALA A 31 6.33 -27.63 -23.06
N GLU A 32 6.13 -28.61 -23.96
CA GLU A 32 6.62 -28.58 -25.34
C GLU A 32 5.91 -27.50 -26.16
N ALA A 33 4.59 -27.36 -26.00
CA ALA A 33 3.80 -26.32 -26.64
C ALA A 33 4.25 -24.92 -26.19
N VAL A 34 4.38 -24.72 -24.87
CA VAL A 34 4.84 -23.44 -24.30
C VAL A 34 6.24 -23.08 -24.76
N ALA A 35 7.18 -24.03 -24.74
CA ALA A 35 8.55 -23.80 -25.22
C ALA A 35 8.56 -23.43 -26.70
N ASN A 36 7.73 -24.07 -27.52
CA ASN A 36 7.62 -23.77 -28.94
C ASN A 36 7.11 -22.35 -29.20
N TRP A 37 6.06 -21.91 -28.49
CA TRP A 37 5.46 -20.59 -28.67
C TRP A 37 6.34 -19.46 -28.13
N LEU A 38 6.87 -19.62 -26.92
CA LEU A 38 7.51 -18.51 -26.19
C LEU A 38 9.04 -18.51 -26.26
N ARG A 39 9.62 -19.58 -26.80
CA ARG A 39 11.06 -19.72 -27.08
C ARG A 39 11.94 -19.30 -25.90
N PRO A 40 11.80 -19.93 -24.71
CA PRO A 40 12.64 -19.61 -23.56
C PRO A 40 14.11 -19.98 -23.83
N ASP A 41 15.03 -19.29 -23.16
CA ASP A 41 16.46 -19.63 -23.19
C ASP A 41 16.73 -20.99 -22.53
N CYS A 42 15.95 -21.33 -21.50
CA CYS A 42 16.09 -22.56 -20.74
C CYS A 42 14.74 -23.07 -20.20
N VAL A 43 14.55 -24.39 -20.22
CA VAL A 43 13.40 -25.10 -19.66
C VAL A 43 13.81 -25.83 -18.37
N TYR A 44 13.28 -25.39 -17.24
CA TYR A 44 13.46 -26.01 -15.94
C TYR A 44 12.29 -26.96 -15.67
N VAL A 45 12.59 -28.25 -15.56
CA VAL A 45 11.58 -29.28 -15.32
C VAL A 45 11.67 -29.75 -13.87
N LEU A 46 10.65 -29.41 -13.09
CA LEU A 46 10.50 -29.80 -11.70
C LEU A 46 9.99 -31.26 -11.65
N LEU A 47 10.81 -32.14 -11.09
CA LEU A 47 10.61 -33.59 -11.08
C LEU A 47 10.56 -34.12 -9.66
N THR A 48 9.49 -34.86 -9.33
CA THR A 48 9.49 -35.71 -8.14
C THR A 48 10.27 -37.00 -8.41
N PRO A 49 10.81 -37.69 -7.37
CA PRO A 49 11.46 -38.97 -7.54
C PRO A 49 10.59 -39.98 -8.29
N GLU A 50 9.29 -39.94 -8.03
CA GLU A 50 8.31 -40.74 -8.72
C GLU A 50 8.31 -40.40 -10.21
N ALA A 51 8.08 -39.12 -10.58
CA ALA A 51 7.96 -38.70 -11.97
C ALA A 51 9.25 -38.96 -12.78
N GLU A 52 10.42 -38.83 -12.17
CA GLU A 52 11.71 -39.15 -12.79
C GLU A 52 11.85 -40.65 -13.09
N ALA A 53 11.35 -41.51 -12.20
CA ALA A 53 11.42 -42.97 -12.31
C ALA A 53 10.18 -43.61 -12.98
N ASP A 54 9.34 -42.82 -13.67
CA ASP A 54 8.08 -43.30 -14.22
C ASP A 54 8.25 -44.31 -15.37
N GLU A 55 7.55 -45.45 -15.29
CA GLU A 55 7.66 -46.56 -16.25
C GLU A 55 7.18 -46.17 -17.66
N LYS A 56 6.26 -45.19 -17.76
CA LYS A 56 5.79 -44.65 -19.05
C LYS A 56 6.82 -43.75 -19.74
N LYS A 57 7.97 -43.50 -19.09
CA LYS A 57 9.10 -42.72 -19.61
C LYS A 57 8.71 -41.30 -20.04
N HIS A 58 7.79 -40.65 -19.33
CA HIS A 58 7.37 -39.29 -19.67
C HIS A 58 8.54 -38.29 -19.66
N TRP A 59 9.43 -38.39 -18.66
CA TRP A 59 10.59 -37.51 -18.57
C TRP A 59 11.57 -37.69 -19.74
N PRO A 60 12.09 -38.90 -20.03
CA PRO A 60 12.94 -39.12 -21.20
C PRO A 60 12.31 -38.64 -22.52
N ASN A 61 11.01 -38.92 -22.72
CA ASN A 61 10.30 -38.53 -23.93
C ASN A 61 10.16 -37.00 -24.08
N LEU A 62 9.84 -36.29 -23.00
CA LEU A 62 9.77 -34.82 -23.01
C LEU A 62 11.17 -34.23 -23.27
N LYS A 63 12.19 -34.75 -22.60
CA LYS A 63 13.58 -34.31 -22.75
C LYS A 63 14.04 -34.43 -24.20
N GLU A 64 13.87 -35.59 -24.82
CA GLU A 64 14.25 -35.82 -26.22
C GLU A 64 13.56 -34.84 -27.19
N ARG A 65 12.25 -34.60 -27.00
CA ARG A 65 11.46 -33.68 -27.84
C ARG A 65 11.91 -32.23 -27.73
N LEU A 66 12.32 -31.80 -26.55
CA LEU A 66 12.83 -30.45 -26.31
C LEU A 66 14.27 -30.30 -26.83
N GLU A 67 15.12 -31.31 -26.63
CA GLU A 67 16.51 -31.33 -27.14
C GLU A 67 16.55 -31.34 -28.67
N ALA A 68 15.65 -32.11 -29.32
CA ALA A 68 15.50 -32.12 -30.78
C ALA A 68 15.18 -30.72 -31.35
N ARG A 69 14.59 -29.84 -30.54
CA ARG A 69 14.30 -28.43 -30.89
C ARG A 69 15.32 -27.44 -30.35
N ARG A 70 16.44 -27.94 -29.82
CA ARG A 70 17.60 -27.18 -29.33
C ARG A 70 17.29 -26.29 -28.11
N PHE A 71 16.37 -26.72 -27.25
CA PHE A 71 16.18 -26.06 -25.95
C PHE A 71 17.23 -26.56 -24.95
N ALA A 72 17.77 -25.66 -24.14
CA ALA A 72 18.50 -26.04 -22.94
C ALA A 72 17.51 -26.53 -21.88
N ILE A 73 17.80 -27.66 -21.24
CA ILE A 73 16.90 -28.29 -20.27
C ILE A 73 17.66 -28.56 -18.97
N VAL A 74 17.07 -28.14 -17.86
CA VAL A 74 17.63 -28.35 -16.52
C VAL A 74 16.61 -29.08 -15.66
N PRO A 75 16.82 -30.37 -15.34
CA PRO A 75 15.97 -31.07 -14.38
C PRO A 75 16.25 -30.58 -12.95
N ILE A 76 15.20 -30.34 -12.19
CA ILE A 76 15.28 -29.94 -10.78
C ILE A 76 14.49 -30.93 -9.95
N ARG A 77 15.16 -31.61 -9.03
CA ARG A 77 14.52 -32.57 -8.13
C ARG A 77 13.80 -31.85 -7.01
N ILE A 78 12.56 -32.26 -6.76
CA ILE A 78 11.69 -31.71 -5.73
C ILE A 78 10.89 -32.82 -5.03
N PRO A 79 10.40 -32.63 -3.79
CA PRO A 79 9.47 -33.58 -3.18
C PRO A 79 8.05 -33.46 -3.77
N GLY A 80 7.12 -34.31 -3.30
CA GLY A 80 5.75 -34.38 -3.81
C GLY A 80 4.82 -33.25 -3.36
N GLY A 81 5.18 -32.50 -2.31
CA GLY A 81 4.39 -31.40 -1.76
C GLY A 81 3.23 -31.85 -0.87
N GLN A 82 3.40 -32.97 -0.16
CA GLN A 82 2.35 -33.61 0.65
C GLN A 82 2.12 -32.90 1.99
N ASP A 83 3.14 -32.23 2.51
CA ASP A 83 3.09 -31.48 3.76
C ASP A 83 3.79 -30.11 3.62
N ALA A 84 3.70 -29.30 4.68
CA ALA A 84 4.27 -27.96 4.69
C ALA A 84 5.80 -27.94 4.51
N SER A 85 6.51 -28.95 5.02
CA SER A 85 7.97 -29.04 4.88
C SER A 85 8.35 -29.30 3.42
N GLU A 86 7.66 -30.22 2.76
CA GLU A 86 7.88 -30.49 1.33
C GLU A 86 7.57 -29.25 0.47
N LEU A 87 6.50 -28.51 0.77
CA LEU A 87 6.19 -27.26 0.05
C LEU A 87 7.31 -26.21 0.19
N TRP A 88 7.92 -26.07 1.37
CA TRP A 88 9.08 -25.19 1.56
C TRP A 88 10.32 -25.65 0.78
N GLN A 89 10.54 -26.97 0.68
CA GLN A 89 11.64 -27.50 -0.12
C GLN A 89 11.44 -27.20 -1.62
N ILE A 90 10.21 -27.31 -2.12
CA ILE A 90 9.86 -26.92 -3.50
C ILE A 90 10.13 -25.43 -3.73
N PHE A 91 9.66 -24.57 -2.81
CA PHE A 91 9.93 -23.14 -2.84
C PHE A 91 11.44 -22.85 -2.93
N GLN A 92 12.24 -23.46 -2.06
CA GLN A 92 13.70 -23.27 -2.02
C GLN A 92 14.39 -23.80 -3.28
N ALA A 93 13.91 -24.89 -3.86
CA ALA A 93 14.45 -25.41 -5.11
C ALA A 93 14.27 -24.39 -6.26
N ILE A 94 13.07 -23.81 -6.38
CA ILE A 94 12.80 -22.76 -7.38
C ILE A 94 13.65 -21.52 -7.10
N GLU A 95 13.61 -21.03 -5.86
CA GLU A 95 14.27 -19.78 -5.46
C GLU A 95 15.79 -19.83 -5.61
N ARG A 96 16.45 -20.95 -5.23
CA ARG A 96 17.91 -21.05 -5.21
C ARG A 96 18.52 -21.62 -6.49
N GLN A 97 17.82 -22.55 -7.14
CA GLN A 97 18.40 -23.32 -8.25
C GLN A 97 17.91 -22.83 -9.61
N VAL A 98 16.70 -22.26 -9.68
CA VAL A 98 16.07 -21.88 -10.94
C VAL A 98 16.22 -20.40 -11.23
N VAL A 99 16.03 -19.54 -10.24
CA VAL A 99 15.83 -18.11 -10.46
C VAL A 99 17.08 -17.28 -10.11
N LYS A 100 17.38 -16.29 -10.94
CA LYS A 100 18.37 -15.24 -10.69
C LYS A 100 17.69 -13.87 -10.79
N GLU A 101 18.37 -12.86 -10.27
CA GLU A 101 17.88 -11.48 -10.31
C GLU A 101 17.69 -10.99 -11.76
N GLY A 102 16.56 -10.33 -12.02
CA GLY A 102 16.21 -9.81 -13.34
C GLY A 102 15.83 -10.86 -14.40
N ASP A 103 15.59 -12.12 -14.01
CA ASP A 103 15.09 -13.13 -14.95
C ASP A 103 13.66 -12.85 -15.41
N GLU A 104 13.36 -13.28 -16.63
CA GLU A 104 12.01 -13.30 -17.19
C GLU A 104 11.42 -14.71 -17.00
N LEU A 105 10.29 -14.84 -16.31
CA LEU A 105 9.75 -16.15 -15.92
C LEU A 105 8.44 -16.46 -16.64
N ILE A 106 8.35 -17.69 -17.12
CA ILE A 106 7.13 -18.33 -17.63
C ILE A 106 6.86 -19.54 -16.75
N PHE A 107 5.66 -19.62 -16.18
CA PHE A 107 5.24 -20.75 -15.37
C PHE A 107 4.20 -21.59 -16.11
N ASP A 108 4.45 -22.89 -16.17
CA ASP A 108 3.47 -23.90 -16.53
C ASP A 108 2.98 -24.59 -15.27
N ILE A 109 1.70 -24.40 -14.94
CA ILE A 109 1.04 -24.96 -13.76
C ILE A 109 0.18 -26.20 -14.08
N THR A 110 0.26 -26.73 -15.29
CA THR A 110 -0.61 -27.82 -15.82
C THR A 110 -0.56 -29.09 -14.99
N HIS A 111 0.61 -29.47 -14.50
CA HIS A 111 0.78 -30.66 -13.67
C HIS A 111 1.04 -30.34 -12.19
N GLY A 112 0.72 -29.11 -11.75
CA GLY A 112 0.70 -28.77 -10.34
C GLY A 112 -0.52 -29.40 -9.65
N TYR A 113 -0.34 -30.54 -8.98
CA TYR A 113 -1.42 -31.16 -8.21
C TYR A 113 -1.65 -30.46 -6.86
N ARG A 114 -2.91 -30.48 -6.39
CA ARG A 114 -3.33 -30.06 -5.04
C ARG A 114 -2.91 -28.62 -4.70
N SER A 115 -1.97 -28.46 -3.77
CA SER A 115 -1.51 -27.19 -3.21
C SER A 115 -0.47 -26.49 -4.07
N LEU A 116 0.11 -27.15 -5.07
CA LEU A 116 1.20 -26.61 -5.88
C LEU A 116 0.81 -25.36 -6.71
N PRO A 117 -0.38 -25.26 -7.32
CA PRO A 117 -0.79 -24.02 -8.00
C PRO A 117 -0.86 -22.82 -7.03
N ILE A 118 -1.31 -23.03 -5.79
CA ILE A 118 -1.32 -21.98 -4.76
C ILE A 118 0.10 -21.61 -4.35
N LEU A 119 0.97 -22.60 -4.13
CA LEU A 119 2.38 -22.38 -3.83
C LEU A 119 3.04 -21.54 -4.93
N PHE A 120 2.77 -21.83 -6.21
CA PHE A 120 3.33 -21.06 -7.32
C PHE A 120 2.93 -19.60 -7.32
N LEU A 121 1.66 -19.29 -7.03
CA LEU A 121 1.22 -17.91 -6.93
C LEU A 121 2.02 -17.16 -5.86
N LEU A 122 2.28 -17.80 -4.71
CA LEU A 122 3.10 -17.25 -3.63
C LEU A 122 4.59 -17.13 -4.01
N VAL A 123 5.15 -18.14 -4.70
CA VAL A 123 6.52 -18.10 -5.24
C VAL A 123 6.67 -16.92 -6.19
N VAL A 124 5.74 -16.74 -7.12
CA VAL A 124 5.74 -15.62 -8.07
C VAL A 124 5.70 -14.29 -7.33
N ALA A 125 4.80 -14.12 -6.36
CA ALA A 125 4.72 -12.90 -5.56
C ALA A 125 6.05 -12.62 -4.85
N TYR A 126 6.63 -13.63 -4.21
CA TYR A 126 7.92 -13.51 -3.53
C TYR A 126 9.06 -13.12 -4.49
N LEU A 127 9.19 -13.83 -5.61
CA LEU A 127 10.29 -13.60 -6.55
C LEU A 127 10.20 -12.22 -7.20
N ARG A 128 8.99 -11.74 -7.52
CA ARG A 128 8.81 -10.38 -8.05
C ARG A 128 9.30 -9.34 -7.05
N GLN A 129 8.93 -9.49 -5.78
CA GLN A 129 9.30 -8.53 -4.73
C GLN A 129 10.77 -8.59 -4.33
N ILE A 130 11.34 -9.78 -4.19
CA ILE A 130 12.67 -9.99 -3.59
C ILE A 130 13.78 -10.17 -4.62
N ARG A 131 13.46 -10.72 -5.80
CA ARG A 131 14.43 -11.01 -6.87
C ARG A 131 14.25 -10.12 -8.10
N GLY A 132 13.30 -9.18 -8.07
CA GLY A 132 13.05 -8.27 -9.18
C GLY A 132 12.77 -8.97 -10.51
N VAL A 133 12.20 -10.18 -10.47
CA VAL A 133 11.92 -10.94 -11.69
C VAL A 133 10.77 -10.33 -12.48
N GLN A 134 10.84 -10.45 -13.80
CA GLN A 134 9.73 -10.10 -14.67
C GLN A 134 8.90 -11.34 -14.95
N LEU A 135 7.67 -11.38 -14.44
CA LEU A 135 6.73 -12.42 -14.80
C LEU A 135 6.17 -12.14 -16.20
N LEU A 136 6.39 -13.06 -17.15
CA LEU A 136 5.82 -12.96 -18.49
C LEU A 136 4.45 -13.65 -18.54
N HIS A 137 4.39 -14.93 -18.15
CA HIS A 137 3.17 -15.72 -18.24
C HIS A 137 3.04 -16.74 -17.12
N ILE A 138 1.80 -17.00 -16.70
CA ILE A 138 1.39 -18.20 -15.97
C ILE A 138 0.34 -18.90 -16.83
N LEU A 139 0.68 -20.08 -17.36
CA LEU A 139 -0.14 -20.81 -18.30
C LEU A 139 -0.60 -22.15 -17.71
N TYR A 140 -1.86 -22.49 -17.98
CA TYR A 140 -2.48 -23.76 -17.60
C TYR A 140 -3.10 -24.42 -18.85
N GLY A 141 -2.50 -25.53 -19.29
CA GLY A 141 -3.02 -26.35 -20.38
C GLY A 141 -4.12 -27.28 -19.89
N ALA A 142 -5.39 -26.90 -20.05
CA ALA A 142 -6.52 -27.61 -19.48
C ALA A 142 -6.94 -28.83 -20.32
N TYR A 143 -6.14 -29.91 -20.26
CA TYR A 143 -6.41 -31.16 -20.98
C TYR A 143 -7.78 -31.77 -20.65
N ASP A 144 -8.23 -31.65 -19.40
CA ASP A 144 -9.52 -32.17 -18.96
C ASP A 144 -10.71 -31.35 -19.50
N ALA A 145 -10.47 -30.12 -19.95
CA ALA A 145 -11.48 -29.24 -20.56
C ALA A 145 -11.48 -29.32 -22.10
N ARG A 146 -10.86 -30.35 -22.68
CA ARG A 146 -10.72 -30.48 -24.13
C ARG A 146 -12.06 -30.67 -24.85
N ASP A 147 -12.16 -30.07 -26.03
CA ASP A 147 -13.16 -30.43 -27.02
C ASP A 147 -12.84 -31.84 -27.54
N MET A 148 -13.68 -32.80 -27.17
CA MET A 148 -13.48 -34.22 -27.49
C MET A 148 -13.61 -34.52 -28.98
N GLU A 149 -14.42 -33.76 -29.72
CA GLU A 149 -14.63 -33.99 -31.15
C GLU A 149 -13.43 -33.50 -31.97
N LYS A 150 -12.90 -32.34 -31.61
CA LYS A 150 -11.76 -31.72 -32.32
C LYS A 150 -10.40 -32.10 -31.72
N ASN A 151 -10.39 -32.74 -30.55
CA ASN A 151 -9.22 -33.03 -29.74
C ASN A 151 -8.39 -31.78 -29.39
N ILE A 152 -9.07 -30.71 -28.99
CA ILE A 152 -8.45 -29.41 -28.72
C ILE A 152 -8.56 -29.05 -27.25
N SER A 153 -7.42 -28.89 -26.59
CA SER A 153 -7.33 -28.50 -25.18
C SER A 153 -7.11 -26.99 -25.07
N PRO A 154 -7.99 -26.24 -24.38
CA PRO A 154 -7.78 -24.81 -24.18
C PRO A 154 -6.61 -24.55 -23.23
N VAL A 155 -5.94 -23.42 -23.44
CA VAL A 155 -4.91 -22.89 -22.54
C VAL A 155 -5.44 -21.64 -21.86
N TYR A 156 -5.41 -21.65 -20.52
CA TYR A 156 -5.80 -20.50 -19.72
C TYR A 156 -4.57 -19.73 -19.25
N GLU A 157 -4.63 -18.41 -19.41
CA GLU A 157 -3.61 -17.50 -18.92
C GLU A 157 -4.03 -16.90 -17.58
N ILE A 158 -3.26 -17.22 -16.54
CA ILE A 158 -3.54 -16.87 -15.14
C ILE A 158 -2.78 -15.62 -14.70
N THR A 159 -1.80 -15.17 -15.50
CA THR A 159 -0.98 -13.96 -15.27
C THR A 159 -1.78 -12.75 -14.76
N PRO A 160 -2.97 -12.42 -15.31
CA PRO A 160 -3.73 -11.26 -14.86
C PRO A 160 -4.18 -11.30 -13.40
N LEU A 161 -4.26 -12.46 -12.76
CA LEU A 161 -4.62 -12.56 -11.34
C LEU A 161 -3.48 -12.12 -10.42
N VAL A 162 -2.22 -12.15 -10.90
CA VAL A 162 -1.07 -11.75 -10.09
C VAL A 162 -1.10 -10.24 -9.80
N SER A 163 -1.63 -9.42 -10.71
CA SER A 163 -1.74 -7.98 -10.47
C SER A 163 -2.64 -7.64 -9.29
N LEU A 164 -3.57 -8.53 -8.90
CA LEU A 164 -4.38 -8.33 -7.70
C LEU A 164 -3.51 -8.24 -6.43
N LEU A 165 -2.41 -8.99 -6.36
CA LEU A 165 -1.49 -8.93 -5.23
C LEU A 165 -0.77 -7.57 -5.17
N ASP A 166 -0.41 -7.02 -6.33
CA ASP A 166 0.20 -5.70 -6.46
C ASP A 166 -0.79 -4.62 -5.99
N TRP A 167 -2.05 -4.68 -6.44
CA TRP A 167 -3.11 -3.76 -6.03
C TRP A 167 -3.38 -3.79 -4.52
N LEU A 168 -3.49 -4.98 -3.94
CA LEU A 168 -3.73 -5.13 -2.50
C LEU A 168 -2.56 -4.60 -1.66
N THR A 169 -1.33 -4.82 -2.12
CA THR A 169 -0.12 -4.33 -1.45
C THR A 169 -0.06 -2.80 -1.48
N ALA A 170 -0.22 -2.20 -2.66
CA ALA A 170 -0.22 -0.75 -2.83
C ALA A 170 -1.38 -0.07 -2.07
N ALA A 171 -2.57 -0.69 -2.08
CA ALA A 171 -3.70 -0.23 -1.29
C ALA A 171 -3.42 -0.25 0.21
N LYS A 172 -2.84 -1.35 0.71
CA LYS A 172 -2.45 -1.48 2.12
C LYS A 172 -1.45 -0.38 2.50
N ILE A 173 -0.41 -0.17 1.70
CA ILE A 173 0.60 0.89 1.95
C ILE A 173 -0.08 2.24 2.06
N PHE A 174 -0.96 2.59 1.11
CA PHE A 174 -1.64 3.88 1.15
C PHE A 174 -2.55 4.00 2.38
N MET A 175 -3.31 2.95 2.69
CA MET A 175 -4.17 2.93 3.87
C MET A 175 -3.39 3.01 5.17
N THR A 176 -2.19 2.43 5.29
CA THR A 176 -1.44 2.41 6.55
C THR A 176 -0.45 3.56 6.70
N THR A 177 -0.06 4.22 5.61
CA THR A 177 0.98 5.26 5.64
C THR A 177 0.55 6.61 5.05
N GLY A 178 -0.52 6.65 4.23
CA GLY A 178 -0.84 7.82 3.43
C GLY A 178 0.00 8.00 2.17
N ASP A 179 0.88 7.05 1.83
CA ASP A 179 1.62 7.07 0.57
C ASP A 179 0.92 6.23 -0.51
N GLY A 180 0.26 6.91 -1.43
CA GLY A 180 -0.48 6.34 -2.55
C GLY A 180 0.31 6.28 -3.86
N ARG A 181 1.62 6.59 -3.86
CA ARG A 181 2.42 6.68 -5.10
C ARG A 181 2.55 5.35 -5.84
N GLU A 182 2.68 4.23 -5.12
CA GLU A 182 2.69 2.91 -5.77
C GLU A 182 1.36 2.61 -6.47
N LEU A 183 0.24 2.93 -5.82
CA LEU A 183 -1.08 2.74 -6.37
C LEU A 183 -1.31 3.64 -7.60
N ALA A 184 -0.85 4.88 -7.55
CA ALA A 184 -0.83 5.80 -8.68
C ALA A 184 -0.02 5.23 -9.85
N GLY A 185 1.16 4.68 -9.58
CA GLY A 185 2.01 4.03 -10.57
C GLY A 185 1.31 2.84 -11.25
N LEU A 186 0.68 1.96 -10.46
CA LEU A 186 -0.09 0.84 -11.01
C LEU A 186 -1.28 1.33 -11.84
N ILE A 187 -2.03 2.35 -11.40
CA ILE A 187 -3.16 2.93 -12.16
C ILE A 187 -2.71 3.38 -13.55
N ARG A 188 -1.53 4.02 -13.66
CA ARG A 188 -0.95 4.45 -14.95
C ARG A 188 -0.64 3.30 -15.90
N THR A 189 -0.47 2.08 -15.40
CA THR A 189 -0.20 0.89 -16.25
C THR A 189 -1.46 0.28 -16.87
N ILE A 190 -2.65 0.66 -16.39
CA ILE A 190 -3.91 0.13 -16.91
C ILE A 190 -4.13 0.68 -18.33
N SER A 191 -3.93 -0.19 -19.32
CA SER A 191 -4.16 0.15 -20.72
C SER A 191 -5.65 0.45 -20.98
N ASN A 192 -5.93 1.39 -21.88
CA ASN A 192 -7.29 1.82 -22.25
C ASN A 192 -8.09 2.51 -21.11
N LEU A 193 -7.44 3.03 -20.07
CA LEU A 193 -8.09 4.07 -19.26
C LEU A 193 -8.41 5.26 -20.17
N PRO A 194 -9.65 5.77 -20.19
CA PRO A 194 -9.98 6.98 -20.93
C PRO A 194 -9.04 8.11 -20.51
N GLN A 195 -8.69 9.02 -21.43
CA GLN A 195 -7.79 10.16 -21.15
C GLN A 195 -8.26 11.03 -19.96
N GLN A 196 -9.57 11.02 -19.66
CA GLN A 196 -10.17 11.64 -18.49
C GLN A 196 -9.80 10.96 -17.14
N GLN A 197 -9.24 9.75 -17.18
CA GLN A 197 -8.84 8.92 -16.03
C GLN A 197 -7.32 8.70 -15.92
N GLU A 198 -6.50 9.16 -16.88
CA GLU A 198 -5.06 9.40 -16.65
C GLU A 198 -4.85 10.32 -15.43
N GLY A 199 -5.84 11.17 -15.17
CA GLY A 199 -5.91 12.03 -14.00
C GLY A 199 -6.18 11.32 -12.68
N LEU A 200 -6.55 10.03 -12.62
CA LEU A 200 -6.82 9.35 -11.34
C LEU A 200 -5.55 9.21 -10.49
N ALA A 201 -4.39 8.97 -11.12
CA ALA A 201 -3.11 8.82 -10.42
C ALA A 201 -2.67 10.12 -9.72
N THR A 202 -2.99 11.27 -10.29
CA THR A 202 -2.52 12.58 -9.80
C THR A 202 -3.07 12.94 -8.41
N PRO A 203 -4.38 12.81 -8.09
CA PRO A 203 -4.92 13.01 -6.75
C PRO A 203 -4.26 12.13 -5.68
N PHE A 204 -3.88 10.89 -6.01
CA PHE A 204 -3.13 10.04 -5.07
C PHE A 204 -1.77 10.66 -4.75
N GLU A 205 -0.99 11.02 -5.77
CA GLU A 205 0.34 11.62 -5.61
C GLU A 205 0.28 12.97 -4.89
N GLU A 206 -0.70 13.81 -5.24
CA GLU A 206 -0.95 15.12 -4.62
C GLU A 206 -1.27 14.96 -3.13
N LEU A 207 -2.29 14.16 -2.78
CA LEU A 207 -2.68 13.93 -1.40
C LEU A 207 -1.54 13.33 -0.58
N SER A 208 -0.84 12.33 -1.14
CA SER A 208 0.32 11.70 -0.49
C SER A 208 1.40 12.72 -0.19
N THR A 209 1.73 13.58 -1.15
CA THR A 209 2.77 14.61 -1.00
C THR A 209 2.40 15.61 0.09
N LEU A 210 1.14 16.06 0.12
CA LEU A 210 0.69 17.03 1.11
C LEU A 210 0.65 16.44 2.53
N LEU A 211 0.24 15.17 2.67
CA LEU A 211 0.31 14.43 3.94
C LEU A 211 1.76 14.27 4.41
N MET A 212 2.66 13.81 3.55
CA MET A 212 4.07 13.59 3.93
C MET A 212 4.79 14.89 4.30
N LEU A 213 4.45 16.00 3.63
CA LEU A 213 5.03 17.33 3.88
C LEU A 213 4.29 18.13 4.96
N ASN A 214 3.26 17.55 5.59
CA ASN A 214 2.42 18.19 6.60
C ASN A 214 1.85 19.56 6.15
N ARG A 215 1.41 19.66 4.88
CA ARG A 215 0.84 20.88 4.29
C ARG A 215 -0.66 21.00 4.56
N VAL A 216 -0.98 21.07 5.85
CA VAL A 216 -2.35 21.02 6.41
C VAL A 216 -3.37 21.91 5.69
N PRO A 217 -3.08 23.18 5.35
CA PRO A 217 -4.08 24.02 4.68
C PRO A 217 -4.54 23.50 3.31
N ASN A 218 -3.72 22.68 2.64
CA ASN A 218 -4.00 22.14 1.31
C ASN A 218 -4.62 20.73 1.35
N ILE A 219 -4.45 19.99 2.46
CA ILE A 219 -4.88 18.59 2.58
C ILE A 219 -6.39 18.41 2.36
N PRO A 220 -7.31 19.21 2.94
CA PRO A 220 -8.74 19.01 2.73
C PRO A 220 -9.17 19.12 1.28
N SER A 221 -8.58 20.06 0.53
CA SER A 221 -8.88 20.21 -0.90
C SER A 221 -8.39 19.00 -1.70
N ALA A 222 -7.17 18.54 -1.44
CA ALA A 222 -6.61 17.36 -2.09
C ALA A 222 -7.37 16.07 -1.72
N ALA A 223 -7.80 15.93 -0.47
CA ALA A 223 -8.62 14.81 -0.02
C ALA A 223 -9.97 14.78 -0.74
N ARG A 224 -10.65 15.93 -0.91
CA ARG A 224 -11.89 15.99 -1.71
C ARG A 224 -11.67 15.70 -3.20
N HIS A 225 -10.57 16.23 -3.76
CA HIS A 225 -10.20 15.94 -5.14
C HIS A 225 -10.00 14.44 -5.33
N PHE A 226 -9.30 13.80 -4.40
CA PHE A 226 -9.10 12.36 -4.36
C PHE A 226 -10.41 11.58 -4.24
N THR A 227 -11.29 11.89 -3.28
CA THR A 227 -12.57 11.16 -3.12
C THR A 227 -13.44 11.31 -4.36
N HIS A 228 -13.51 12.50 -4.95
CA HIS A 228 -14.27 12.74 -6.17
C HIS A 228 -13.69 11.98 -7.38
N ALA A 229 -12.37 11.90 -7.51
CA ALA A 229 -11.72 11.13 -8.57
C ALA A 229 -12.02 9.62 -8.44
N VAL A 230 -12.05 9.10 -7.22
CA VAL A 230 -12.45 7.71 -6.94
C VAL A 230 -13.91 7.47 -7.32
N GLU A 231 -14.83 8.35 -6.93
CA GLU A 231 -16.25 8.26 -7.27
C GLU A 231 -16.48 8.28 -8.79
N ALA A 232 -15.82 9.20 -9.50
CA ALA A 232 -15.88 9.29 -10.95
C ALA A 232 -15.36 8.02 -11.64
N THR A 233 -14.35 7.36 -11.06
CA THR A 233 -13.83 6.08 -11.57
C THR A 233 -14.83 4.94 -11.38
N ALA A 234 -15.52 4.90 -10.25
CA ALA A 234 -16.53 3.88 -9.97
C ALA A 234 -17.76 3.97 -10.91
N ALA A 235 -18.00 5.12 -11.54
CA ALA A 235 -19.10 5.33 -12.48
C ALA A 235 -18.82 4.80 -13.91
N VAL A 236 -17.61 4.32 -14.19
CA VAL A 236 -17.18 3.86 -15.53
C VAL A 236 -16.89 2.36 -15.51
N GLU A 237 -17.18 1.69 -16.63
CA GLU A 237 -16.82 0.27 -16.78
C GLU A 237 -15.31 0.12 -17.00
N LEU A 238 -14.62 -0.40 -15.98
CA LEU A 238 -13.21 -0.74 -16.06
C LEU A 238 -12.99 -2.04 -16.85
N PRO A 239 -11.82 -2.20 -17.50
CA PRO A 239 -11.39 -3.50 -18.05
C PRO A 239 -11.51 -4.61 -17.01
N VAL A 240 -11.82 -5.83 -17.43
CA VAL A 240 -12.09 -6.97 -16.53
C VAL A 240 -10.99 -7.17 -15.49
N GLN A 241 -9.73 -6.98 -15.89
CA GLN A 241 -8.55 -7.11 -15.04
C GLN A 241 -8.43 -6.01 -13.97
N ALA A 242 -9.05 -4.84 -14.20
CA ALA A 242 -9.05 -3.70 -13.29
C ALA A 242 -10.34 -3.61 -12.46
N ARG A 243 -11.37 -4.42 -12.72
CA ARG A 243 -12.63 -4.41 -11.95
C ARG A 243 -12.44 -4.55 -10.42
N PRO A 244 -11.51 -5.37 -9.90
CA PRO A 244 -11.26 -5.44 -8.45
C PRO A 244 -10.83 -4.10 -7.83
N LEU A 245 -10.24 -3.21 -8.63
CA LEU A 245 -9.78 -1.90 -8.19
C LEU A 245 -10.95 -1.04 -7.67
N THR A 246 -12.16 -1.16 -8.23
CA THR A 246 -13.31 -0.36 -7.80
C THR A 246 -13.60 -0.52 -6.31
N SER A 247 -13.69 -1.76 -5.81
CA SER A 247 -13.95 -2.01 -4.39
C SER A 247 -12.78 -1.58 -3.50
N ILE A 248 -11.55 -1.73 -3.98
CA ILE A 248 -10.34 -1.27 -3.29
C ILE A 248 -10.37 0.25 -3.14
N LEU A 249 -10.59 0.99 -4.23
CA LEU A 249 -10.63 2.45 -4.23
C LEU A 249 -11.74 2.99 -3.33
N GLN A 250 -12.94 2.41 -3.38
CA GLN A 250 -14.05 2.80 -2.50
C GLN A 250 -13.70 2.59 -1.03
N HIS A 251 -13.03 1.49 -0.68
CA HIS A 251 -12.59 1.25 0.69
C HIS A 251 -11.53 2.26 1.14
N ILE A 252 -10.56 2.59 0.27
CA ILE A 252 -9.54 3.61 0.54
C ILE A 252 -10.20 4.98 0.74
N SER A 253 -11.12 5.38 -0.14
CA SER A 253 -11.79 6.69 -0.13
C SER A 253 -12.37 7.03 1.25
N LYS A 254 -13.05 6.05 1.87
CA LYS A 254 -13.64 6.18 3.21
C LYS A 254 -12.64 6.55 4.30
N THR A 255 -11.37 6.17 4.15
CA THR A 255 -10.31 6.48 5.11
C THR A 255 -9.98 7.98 5.14
N TYR A 256 -10.29 8.72 4.08
CA TYR A 256 -9.91 10.13 3.91
C TYR A 256 -11.09 11.11 3.97
N GLU A 257 -12.33 10.62 4.11
CA GLU A 257 -13.54 11.46 4.17
C GLU A 257 -13.50 12.45 5.35
N ASN A 258 -13.04 12.01 6.53
CA ASN A 258 -13.03 12.82 7.75
C ASN A 258 -12.01 13.96 7.75
N ILE A 259 -11.04 13.95 6.83
CA ILE A 259 -10.03 15.01 6.69
C ILE A 259 -10.28 15.90 5.46
N SER A 260 -11.42 15.73 4.80
CA SER A 260 -11.74 16.38 3.53
C SER A 260 -12.44 17.73 3.67
N LYS A 261 -12.95 18.09 4.86
CA LYS A 261 -13.66 19.37 5.04
C LYS A 261 -12.65 20.52 5.24
N PRO A 262 -12.71 21.59 4.43
CA PRO A 262 -11.82 22.74 4.59
C PRO A 262 -12.16 23.58 5.82
N ASP A 263 -11.13 24.20 6.38
CA ASP A 263 -11.20 25.20 7.46
C ASP A 263 -12.11 24.79 8.64
N ASP A 264 -12.03 23.51 8.97
CA ASP A 264 -12.82 22.91 10.03
C ASP A 264 -11.88 22.36 11.11
N ALA A 265 -12.08 22.81 12.35
CA ALA A 265 -11.27 22.38 13.48
C ALA A 265 -11.45 20.88 13.76
N GLU A 266 -12.64 20.30 13.51
CA GLU A 266 -12.83 18.85 13.64
C GLU A 266 -11.98 18.09 12.61
N SER A 267 -11.95 18.54 11.36
CA SER A 267 -11.14 17.92 10.31
C SER A 267 -9.64 18.01 10.60
N GLU A 268 -9.17 19.13 11.17
CA GLU A 268 -7.79 19.27 11.64
C GLU A 268 -7.47 18.31 12.80
N MET A 269 -8.39 18.17 13.76
CA MET A 269 -8.27 17.20 14.87
C MET A 269 -8.29 15.75 14.36
N HIS A 270 -9.14 15.42 13.39
CA HIS A 270 -9.12 14.12 12.72
C HIS A 270 -7.81 13.86 12.00
N LEU A 271 -7.19 14.88 11.41
CA LEU A 271 -5.88 14.76 10.78
C LEU A 271 -4.76 14.51 11.81
N VAL A 272 -4.82 15.11 13.00
CA VAL A 272 -3.91 14.78 14.12
C VAL A 272 -4.02 13.31 14.49
N ALA A 273 -5.26 12.83 14.73
CA ALA A 273 -5.51 11.42 15.06
C ALA A 273 -5.05 10.49 13.93
N TRP A 274 -5.31 10.88 12.67
CA TRP A 274 -4.87 10.14 11.50
C TRP A 274 -3.34 10.01 11.46
N TYR A 275 -2.57 11.09 11.69
CA TYR A 275 -1.11 10.98 11.74
C TYR A 275 -0.64 10.04 12.85
N TYR A 276 -1.25 10.10 14.03
CA TYR A 276 -0.92 9.22 15.15
C TYR A 276 -1.19 7.75 14.81
N ASP A 277 -2.38 7.44 14.30
CA ASP A 277 -2.79 6.07 13.96
C ASP A 277 -1.93 5.44 12.86
N LYS A 278 -1.33 6.26 11.99
CA LYS A 278 -0.43 5.84 10.90
C LYS A 278 1.05 5.82 11.32
N GLY A 279 1.36 6.15 12.57
CA GLY A 279 2.72 6.16 13.11
C GLY A 279 3.55 7.40 12.75
N HIS A 280 2.94 8.45 12.19
CA HIS A 280 3.58 9.74 11.86
C HIS A 280 3.69 10.61 13.11
N MET A 281 4.45 10.15 14.11
CA MET A 281 4.48 10.74 15.46
C MET A 281 4.92 12.21 15.46
N LEU A 282 5.91 12.57 14.65
CA LEU A 282 6.39 13.96 14.56
C LEU A 282 5.34 14.89 13.95
N GLN A 283 4.67 14.45 12.87
CA GLN A 283 3.59 15.21 12.24
C GLN A 283 2.40 15.35 13.19
N ALA A 284 2.02 14.26 13.89
CA ALA A 284 0.95 14.26 14.88
C ALA A 284 1.25 15.25 16.02
N ALA A 285 2.43 15.18 16.65
CA ALA A 285 2.82 16.09 17.72
C ALA A 285 2.90 17.55 17.25
N THR A 286 3.44 17.78 16.05
CA THR A 286 3.54 19.11 15.46
C THR A 286 2.17 19.70 15.17
N LEU A 287 1.28 18.94 14.53
CA LEU A 287 -0.06 19.42 14.21
C LEU A 287 -0.92 19.58 15.46
N ALA A 288 -0.82 18.68 16.45
CA ALA A 288 -1.52 18.83 17.72
C ALA A 288 -1.14 20.14 18.43
N GLY A 289 0.15 20.51 18.43
CA GLY A 289 0.60 21.79 18.96
C GLY A 289 0.05 22.99 18.17
N GLU A 290 0.09 22.95 16.84
CA GLU A 290 -0.47 24.00 15.98
C GLU A 290 -1.99 24.11 16.12
N PHE A 291 -2.69 23.00 16.34
CA PHE A 291 -4.13 22.96 16.56
C PHE A 291 -4.53 23.78 17.79
N LEU A 292 -3.80 23.70 18.90
CA LEU A 292 -4.05 24.51 20.10
C LEU A 292 -3.94 26.02 19.82
N VAL A 293 -3.02 26.43 18.95
CA VAL A 293 -2.89 27.82 18.49
C VAL A 293 -4.07 28.18 17.58
N ASN A 294 -4.40 27.30 16.63
CA ASN A 294 -5.48 27.52 15.67
C ASN A 294 -6.85 27.66 16.33
N LEU A 295 -7.11 26.93 17.42
CA LEU A 295 -8.34 27.09 18.20
C LEU A 295 -8.50 28.51 18.74
N VAL A 296 -7.45 29.05 19.36
CA VAL A 296 -7.48 30.41 19.91
C VAL A 296 -7.59 31.45 18.80
N ILE A 297 -6.90 31.25 17.67
CA ILE A 297 -7.03 32.15 16.51
C ILE A 297 -8.44 32.11 15.96
N ARG A 298 -9.07 30.94 15.79
CA ARG A 298 -10.45 30.84 15.29
C ARG A 298 -11.45 31.51 16.22
N ALA A 299 -11.25 31.41 17.54
CA ALA A 299 -12.12 32.06 18.52
C ALA A 299 -11.97 33.58 18.56
N THR A 300 -10.77 34.11 18.33
CA THR A 300 -10.47 35.54 18.59
C THR A 300 -10.22 36.37 17.32
N LYS A 301 -9.57 35.81 16.31
CA LYS A 301 -9.12 36.48 15.06
C LYS A 301 -9.18 35.56 13.83
N PRO A 302 -10.36 35.04 13.44
CA PRO A 302 -10.48 34.05 12.36
C PRO A 302 -9.92 34.55 11.02
N ASP A 303 -9.96 35.86 10.75
CA ASP A 303 -9.41 36.50 9.54
C ASP A 303 -7.87 36.42 9.44
N ARG A 304 -7.19 35.97 10.51
CA ARG A 304 -5.73 35.93 10.62
C ARG A 304 -5.14 34.53 10.67
N LEU A 305 -5.93 33.48 10.46
CA LEU A 305 -5.49 32.08 10.56
C LEU A 305 -4.21 31.81 9.73
N SER A 306 -4.12 32.37 8.53
CA SER A 306 -2.98 32.18 7.62
C SER A 306 -1.88 33.25 7.72
N ARG A 307 -1.99 34.21 8.65
CA ARG A 307 -1.02 35.32 8.77
C ARG A 307 0.07 35.01 9.79
N GLU A 308 1.27 34.66 9.32
CA GLU A 308 2.41 34.25 10.16
C GLU A 308 2.66 35.18 11.36
N HIS A 309 2.82 36.48 11.13
CA HIS A 309 3.05 37.46 12.21
C HIS A 309 1.93 37.47 13.27
N ALA A 310 0.68 37.26 12.85
CA ALA A 310 -0.44 37.20 13.79
C ALA A 310 -0.40 35.90 14.61
N ARG A 311 -0.07 34.76 13.98
CA ARG A 311 0.09 33.47 14.65
C ARG A 311 1.18 33.53 15.74
N SER A 312 2.32 34.12 15.42
CA SER A 312 3.43 34.28 16.39
C SER A 312 3.05 35.19 17.56
N ALA A 313 2.23 36.23 17.34
CA ALA A 313 1.75 37.09 18.42
C ALA A 313 0.75 36.36 19.35
N VAL A 314 -0.16 35.57 18.78
CA VAL A 314 -1.11 34.73 19.52
C VAL A 314 -0.38 33.67 20.35
N SER A 315 0.53 32.91 19.72
CA SER A 315 1.32 31.88 20.40
C SER A 315 2.15 32.45 21.57
N ARG A 316 2.79 33.62 21.39
CA ARG A 316 3.49 34.32 22.48
C ARG A 316 2.56 34.74 23.62
N THR A 317 1.36 35.24 23.29
CA THR A 317 0.35 35.64 24.29
C THR A 317 -0.11 34.42 25.10
N ILE A 318 -0.37 33.29 24.44
CA ILE A 318 -0.73 32.02 25.10
C ILE A 318 0.40 31.56 26.03
N GLU A 319 1.64 31.47 25.52
CA GLU A 319 2.80 31.03 26.32
C GLU A 319 2.96 31.88 27.59
N ARG A 320 2.84 33.20 27.47
CA ARG A 320 2.96 34.12 28.63
C ARG A 320 1.82 33.97 29.60
N PHE A 321 0.59 33.85 29.10
CA PHE A 321 -0.58 33.65 29.93
C PHE A 321 -0.44 32.36 30.76
N LEU A 322 -0.05 31.25 30.12
CA LEU A 322 0.10 29.95 30.78
C LEU A 322 1.30 29.89 31.75
N THR A 323 2.38 30.62 31.46
CA THR A 323 3.61 30.61 32.29
C THR A 323 3.69 31.76 33.31
N GLY A 324 2.77 32.72 33.27
CA GLY A 324 2.81 33.95 34.09
C GLY A 324 3.93 34.93 33.71
N LYS A 325 4.63 34.71 32.60
CA LYS A 325 5.67 35.62 32.11
C LYS A 325 5.06 36.94 31.62
N LYS A 326 5.78 38.05 31.79
CA LYS A 326 5.34 39.39 31.34
C LYS A 326 6.02 39.79 30.02
N PRO A 327 5.40 40.68 29.22
CA PRO A 327 6.04 41.32 28.07
C PRO A 327 7.34 42.03 28.46
N THR A 328 8.33 42.00 27.57
CA THR A 328 9.63 42.66 27.79
C THR A 328 9.70 44.08 27.23
N ASN A 329 8.84 44.44 26.28
CA ASN A 329 8.76 45.78 25.68
C ASN A 329 7.37 46.06 25.07
N GLU A 330 7.14 47.29 24.60
CA GLU A 330 5.84 47.71 24.05
C GLU A 330 5.47 47.08 22.70
N GLN A 331 6.46 46.72 21.89
CA GLN A 331 6.25 46.06 20.58
C GLN A 331 5.89 44.57 20.75
N ASP A 332 5.96 44.07 21.97
CA ASP A 332 5.72 42.69 22.35
C ASP A 332 4.57 42.59 23.37
N LYS A 333 3.65 43.57 23.39
CA LYS A 333 2.46 43.51 24.24
C LYS A 333 1.60 42.31 23.86
N ASP A 334 1.04 41.68 24.89
CA ASP A 334 0.09 40.60 24.73
C ASP A 334 -1.18 41.12 24.05
N LEU A 335 -1.81 40.27 23.24
CA LEU A 335 -3.06 40.60 22.58
C LEU A 335 -4.20 40.58 23.61
N GLU A 336 -4.81 41.73 23.89
CA GLU A 336 -5.84 41.89 24.91
C GLU A 336 -7.03 40.94 24.70
N ASP A 337 -7.48 40.80 23.46
CA ASP A 337 -8.59 39.93 23.09
C ASP A 337 -8.26 38.43 23.31
N VAL A 338 -7.00 38.04 23.08
CA VAL A 338 -6.53 36.68 23.36
C VAL A 338 -6.44 36.44 24.87
N ARG A 339 -5.95 37.40 25.66
CA ARG A 339 -5.93 37.26 27.13
C ARG A 339 -7.34 37.15 27.69
N ALA A 340 -8.25 38.03 27.28
CA ALA A 340 -9.64 38.01 27.73
C ALA A 340 -10.31 36.67 27.41
N PHE A 341 -10.06 36.13 26.21
CA PHE A 341 -10.52 34.80 25.83
C PHE A 341 -9.96 33.70 26.74
N LEU A 342 -8.64 33.69 27.01
CA LEU A 342 -8.00 32.68 27.85
C LEU A 342 -8.45 32.77 29.32
N GLU A 343 -8.69 33.97 29.85
CA GLU A 343 -9.26 34.18 31.19
C GLU A 343 -10.67 33.60 31.27
N LYS A 344 -11.50 33.86 30.25
CA LYS A 344 -12.84 33.28 30.16
C LYS A 344 -12.79 31.76 30.02
N PHE A 345 -11.87 31.23 29.22
CA PHE A 345 -11.69 29.78 29.07
C PHE A 345 -11.32 29.12 30.40
N ALA A 346 -10.39 29.71 31.16
CA ALA A 346 -9.99 29.22 32.47
C ALA A 346 -11.15 29.23 33.49
N ASN A 347 -11.98 30.28 33.47
CA ASN A 347 -13.08 30.44 34.42
C ASN A 347 -14.30 29.58 34.08
N ASP A 348 -14.69 29.53 32.80
CA ASP A 348 -15.93 28.89 32.36
C ASP A 348 -15.74 27.36 32.16
N HIS A 349 -14.51 26.91 31.92
CA HIS A 349 -14.20 25.52 31.57
C HIS A 349 -12.89 25.01 32.22
N GLU A 350 -12.77 25.12 33.55
CA GLU A 350 -11.57 24.77 34.33
C GLU A 350 -10.91 23.43 33.94
N GLU A 351 -11.70 22.34 33.83
CA GLU A 351 -11.16 21.01 33.49
C GLU A 351 -10.56 20.97 32.07
N ALA A 352 -11.24 21.55 31.09
CA ALA A 352 -10.75 21.60 29.70
C ALA A 352 -9.55 22.55 29.57
N TYR A 353 -9.52 23.63 30.34
CA TYR A 353 -8.41 24.56 30.41
C TYR A 353 -7.14 23.90 30.98
N GLU A 354 -7.24 23.10 32.05
CA GLU A 354 -6.08 22.38 32.58
C GLU A 354 -5.58 21.31 31.59
N LYS A 355 -6.47 20.64 30.84
CA LYS A 355 -6.09 19.78 29.70
C LYS A 355 -5.33 20.58 28.63
N TYR A 356 -5.84 21.75 28.24
CA TYR A 356 -5.19 22.63 27.27
C TYR A 356 -3.79 23.07 27.72
N LYS A 357 -3.66 23.50 28.96
CA LYS A 357 -2.40 23.94 29.56
C LYS A 357 -1.36 22.83 29.62
N SER A 358 -1.79 21.62 30.03
CA SER A 358 -0.92 20.44 30.02
C SER A 358 -0.45 20.09 28.60
N ALA A 359 -1.39 20.02 27.65
CA ALA A 359 -1.10 19.73 26.26
C ALA A 359 -0.14 20.75 25.64
N TRP A 360 -0.32 22.05 25.93
CA TRP A 360 0.57 23.12 25.45
C TRP A 360 2.03 22.88 25.82
N SER A 361 2.31 22.52 27.09
CA SER A 361 3.67 22.24 27.53
C SER A 361 4.21 20.93 26.98
N GLU A 362 3.45 19.84 27.08
CA GLU A 362 3.95 18.50 26.83
C GLU A 362 4.06 18.18 25.34
N LEU A 363 3.12 18.63 24.50
CA LEU A 363 3.22 18.46 23.05
C LEU A 363 4.44 19.18 22.48
N ARG A 364 4.77 20.36 23.01
CA ARG A 364 6.00 21.08 22.64
C ARG A 364 7.24 20.28 22.99
N ASP A 365 7.29 19.68 24.18
CA ASP A 365 8.42 18.85 24.60
C ASP A 365 8.56 17.58 23.76
N ILE A 366 7.45 16.87 23.50
CA ILE A 366 7.40 15.70 22.62
C ILE A 366 7.88 16.07 21.21
N ARG A 367 7.31 17.12 20.62
CA ARG A 367 7.67 17.60 19.28
C ARG A 367 9.14 17.98 19.20
N ASN A 368 9.67 18.67 20.20
CA ASN A 368 11.08 19.05 20.22
C ASN A 368 12.00 17.83 20.39
N ASP A 369 11.63 16.85 21.20
CA ASP A 369 12.41 15.60 21.32
C ASP A 369 12.52 14.87 19.98
N LEU A 370 11.38 14.69 19.30
CA LEU A 370 11.31 14.10 17.96
C LEU A 370 12.07 14.93 16.91
N ALA A 371 11.89 16.26 16.89
CA ALA A 371 12.49 17.15 15.90
C ALA A 371 14.01 17.33 16.09
N HIS A 372 14.53 17.17 17.31
CA HIS A 372 15.95 17.20 17.61
C HIS A 372 16.62 15.81 17.52
N CYS A 373 15.91 14.79 17.04
CA CYS A 373 16.44 13.46 16.78
C CYS A 373 17.13 12.80 17.99
N GLY A 374 16.67 13.09 19.22
CA GLY A 374 17.28 12.57 20.45
C GLY A 374 18.55 13.30 20.92
N TYR A 375 18.97 14.40 20.27
CA TYR A 375 20.07 15.24 20.74
C TYR A 375 19.61 16.26 21.80
N ARG A 376 19.07 15.76 22.93
CA ARG A 376 18.66 16.57 24.09
C ARG A 376 19.20 15.98 25.39
N GLU A 377 19.34 16.83 26.41
CA GLU A 377 19.76 16.37 27.75
C GLU A 377 18.75 15.41 28.40
N LYS A 378 17.46 15.57 28.07
CA LYS A 378 16.37 14.68 28.49
C LYS A 378 15.66 14.16 27.25
N VAL A 379 15.81 12.88 26.98
CA VAL A 379 15.17 12.15 25.88
C VAL A 379 14.12 11.24 26.51
N ALA A 380 12.88 11.31 26.04
CA ALA A 380 11.82 10.42 26.50
C ALA A 380 12.01 9.02 25.92
N LYS A 381 11.52 7.99 26.62
CA LYS A 381 11.52 6.64 26.04
C LYS A 381 10.50 6.57 24.90
N PRO A 382 10.70 5.70 23.89
CA PRO A 382 9.77 5.57 22.77
C PRO A 382 8.30 5.35 23.17
N ASP A 383 8.04 4.45 24.12
CA ASP A 383 6.68 4.15 24.57
C ASP A 383 6.04 5.35 25.29
N GLU A 384 6.83 6.10 26.07
CA GLU A 384 6.38 7.30 26.78
C GLU A 384 5.95 8.40 25.81
N ILE A 385 6.61 8.53 24.64
CA ILE A 385 6.22 9.48 23.59
C ILE A 385 4.83 9.13 23.04
N SER A 386 4.64 7.85 22.68
CA SER A 386 3.37 7.40 22.08
C SER A 386 2.21 7.55 23.06
N GLU A 387 2.38 7.13 24.31
CA GLU A 387 1.33 7.18 25.34
C GLU A 387 0.92 8.62 25.71
N LYS A 388 1.91 9.51 25.91
CA LYS A 388 1.63 10.92 26.21
C LYS A 388 0.98 11.63 25.04
N LEU A 389 1.49 11.41 23.82
CA LEU A 389 0.90 12.00 22.62
C LEU A 389 -0.55 11.54 22.47
N LYS A 390 -0.84 10.25 22.69
CA LYS A 390 -2.20 9.72 22.63
C LYS A 390 -3.13 10.39 23.65
N THR A 391 -2.67 10.54 24.89
CA THR A 391 -3.46 11.21 25.94
C THR A 391 -3.82 12.64 25.56
N HIS A 392 -2.89 13.39 24.99
CA HIS A 392 -3.16 14.76 24.53
C HIS A 392 -4.09 14.81 23.32
N ILE A 393 -3.95 13.87 22.39
CA ILE A 393 -4.86 13.73 21.23
C ILE A 393 -6.29 13.44 21.71
N ASP A 394 -6.46 12.52 22.66
CA ASP A 394 -7.78 12.15 23.20
C ASP A 394 -8.44 13.33 23.95
N ASN A 395 -7.63 14.22 24.53
CA ASN A 395 -8.12 15.44 25.18
C ASN A 395 -8.54 16.55 24.20
N LEU A 396 -8.12 16.51 22.93
CA LEU A 396 -8.39 17.59 21.97
C LEU A 396 -9.89 17.85 21.74
N SER A 397 -10.72 16.80 21.78
CA SER A 397 -12.17 16.95 21.59
C SER A 397 -12.79 17.76 22.73
N ALA A 398 -12.44 17.45 23.98
CA ALA A 398 -12.95 18.17 25.14
C ALA A 398 -12.50 19.65 25.15
N ILE A 399 -11.27 19.91 24.70
CA ILE A 399 -10.74 21.27 24.53
C ILE A 399 -11.51 22.01 23.43
N LEU A 400 -11.71 21.39 22.26
CA LEU A 400 -12.44 21.97 21.13
C LEU A 400 -13.88 22.34 21.51
N ASP A 401 -14.59 21.43 22.18
CA ASP A 401 -15.98 21.65 22.60
C ASP A 401 -16.10 22.82 23.59
N ALA A 402 -15.20 22.88 24.57
CA ALA A 402 -15.14 23.99 25.52
C ALA A 402 -14.83 25.33 24.84
N VAL A 403 -13.86 25.36 23.92
CA VAL A 403 -13.54 26.57 23.16
C VAL A 403 -14.73 27.07 22.34
N ARG A 404 -15.50 26.15 21.73
CA ARG A 404 -16.70 26.50 20.94
C ARG A 404 -17.86 27.03 21.78
N SER A 405 -17.98 26.64 23.04
CA SER A 405 -19.04 27.17 23.93
C SER A 405 -18.75 28.56 24.49
N ILE A 406 -17.49 29.02 24.43
CA ILE A 406 -17.12 30.37 24.85
C ILE A 406 -17.65 31.37 23.82
N ARG A 407 -18.66 32.14 24.23
CA ARG A 407 -19.12 33.31 23.46
C ARG A 407 -18.10 34.44 23.60
N VAL A 408 -17.48 34.87 22.51
CA VAL A 408 -16.58 36.04 22.49
C VAL A 408 -17.39 37.33 22.38
#